data_AF-A0A1G6KW84-F1
#
_entry.id   AF-A0A1G6KW84-F1
#
_cell.length_a   1.000
_cell.length_b   1.000
_cell.length_c   1.000
_cell.angle_alpha   90.00
_cell.angle_beta   90.00
_cell.angle_gamma   90.00
#
_symmetry.space_group_name_H-M   'P 1'
#
loop_
_entity.id
_entity.type
_entity.pdbx_description
1 polymer ?
#
loop_
_entity_poly.entity_id
_entity_poly.type
_entity_poly.pdbx_seq_one_letter_code
_entity_poly.pdbx_strand_id
1 'polypeptide(L)' 'MFTFEFWGPGEEDLARKLKADGVEVQSSGQVYRASFQDKSSFENCLCNMEKLTDQRVYVQEADR' A
#
# COMPACT_ATOMS: atom_id res chain seq x y z
N MET A 1 7.10 11.54 -6.05
CA MET A 1 7.07 10.15 -5.57
C MET A 1 5.82 10.02 -4.74
N PHE A 2 4.89 9.15 -5.13
CA PHE A 2 3.58 9.04 -4.50
C PHE A 2 3.65 7.97 -3.43
N THR A 3 3.16 8.25 -2.22
CA THR A 3 3.21 7.26 -1.14
C THR A 3 1.89 7.19 -0.39
N PHE A 4 1.57 6.01 0.12
CA PHE A 4 0.52 5.85 1.13
C PHE A 4 1.02 4.98 2.27
N GLU A 5 0.50 5.26 3.44
CA GLU A 5 0.67 4.45 4.64
C GLU A 5 -0.55 3.55 4.82
N PHE A 6 -0.32 2.34 5.33
CA PHE A 6 -1.38 1.40 5.59
C PHE A 6 -1.09 0.54 6.82
N TRP A 7 -2.17 0.17 7.51
CA TRP A 7 -2.11 -0.62 8.74
C TRP A 7 -3.39 -1.42 8.98
N GLY A 8 -3.32 -2.41 9.87
CA GLY A 8 -4.46 -3.21 10.32
C GLY A 8 -4.28 -4.72 10.09
N PRO A 9 -5.32 -5.54 10.34
CA PRO A 9 -5.18 -7.00 10.34
C PRO A 9 -4.77 -7.60 8.98
N GLY A 10 -5.01 -6.90 7.87
CA GLY A 10 -4.58 -7.32 6.53
C GLY A 10 -3.27 -6.71 6.04
N GLU A 11 -2.55 -5.95 6.88
CA GLU A 11 -1.39 -5.17 6.45
C GLU A 11 -0.25 -6.03 5.93
N GLU A 12 0.05 -7.17 6.57
CA GLU A 12 1.13 -8.04 6.12
C GLU A 12 0.82 -8.68 4.77
N ASP A 13 -0.45 -9.05 4.54
CA ASP A 13 -0.88 -9.64 3.28
C ASP A 13 -0.83 -8.62 2.14
N LEU A 14 -1.32 -7.41 2.39
CA LEU A 14 -1.24 -6.31 1.43
C LEU A 14 0.23 -5.97 1.12
N ALA A 15 1.09 -5.87 2.13
CA ALA A 15 2.51 -5.61 1.95
C ALA A 15 3.19 -6.67 1.07
N ARG A 16 2.88 -7.97 1.27
CA ARG A 16 3.40 -9.05 0.41
C ARG A 16 2.92 -8.92 -1.03
N LYS A 17 1.64 -8.64 -1.25
CA LYS A 17 1.06 -8.50 -2.59
C LYS A 17 1.63 -7.30 -3.34
N LEU A 18 1.76 -6.16 -2.66
CA LEU A 18 2.39 -4.97 -3.22
C LEU A 18 3.85 -5.24 -3.61
N LYS A 19 4.64 -5.90 -2.75
CA LYS A 19 6.01 -6.30 -3.08
C LYS A 19 6.07 -7.26 -4.27
N ALA A 20 5.12 -8.19 -4.38
CA ALA A 20 5.04 -9.12 -5.53
C ALA A 20 4.71 -8.39 -6.85
N ASP A 21 3.97 -7.28 -6.78
CA ASP A 21 3.67 -6.39 -7.90
C ASP A 21 4.82 -5.40 -8.22
N GLY A 22 5.94 -5.49 -7.49
CA GLY A 22 7.11 -4.63 -7.67
C GLY A 22 7.02 -3.26 -7.01
N VAL A 23 6.02 -3.04 -6.14
CA VAL A 23 5.89 -1.81 -5.35
C VAL A 23 6.88 -1.83 -4.19
N GLU A 24 7.59 -0.71 -3.97
CA GLU A 24 8.48 -0.58 -2.83
C GLU A 24 7.64 -0.41 -1.56
N VAL A 25 7.79 -1.33 -0.60
CA VAL A 25 7.08 -1.28 0.68
C VAL A 25 8.07 -1.37 1.84
N GLN A 26 8.03 -0.36 2.70
CA GLN A 26 8.86 -0.26 3.90
C GLN A 26 7.98 -0.32 5.16
N SER A 27 8.42 -1.05 6.18
CA SER A 27 7.78 -1.02 7.50
C SER A 27 8.43 0.08 8.35
N SER A 28 7.64 1.05 8.82
CA SER A 28 8.10 2.13 9.69
C SER A 28 7.38 2.05 11.04
N GLY A 29 7.94 1.25 11.95
CA GLY A 29 7.33 1.02 13.27
C GLY A 29 6.03 0.24 13.17
N GLN A 30 4.90 0.91 13.44
CA GLN A 30 3.55 0.30 13.49
C GLN A 30 2.77 0.43 12.17
N VAL A 31 3.37 1.00 11.13
CA VAL A 31 2.71 1.17 9.82
C VAL A 31 3.60 0.67 8.70
N TYR A 32 2.98 0.26 7.61
CA TYR A 32 3.66 0.02 6.34
C TYR A 32 3.50 1.25 5.45
N ARG A 33 4.52 1.56 4.67
CA ARG A 33 4.51 2.63 3.68
C ARG A 33 4.83 2.05 2.31
N ALA A 34 3.93 2.24 1.36
CA ALA A 34 4.13 1.88 -0.03
C ALA A 34 4.54 3.13 -0.84
N SER A 35 5.51 2.97 -1.71
CA SER A 35 6.07 4.04 -2.54
C SER A 35 5.96 3.70 -4.02
N PHE A 36 5.50 4.69 -4.80
CA PHE A 36 5.25 4.58 -6.23
C PHE A 36 6.01 5.67 -6.99
N GLN A 37 6.62 5.28 -8.11
CA GLN A 37 7.37 6.20 -8.96
C GLN A 37 6.42 7.15 -9.74
N ASP A 38 5.29 6.62 -10.20
CA ASP A 38 4.33 7.32 -11.05
C ASP A 38 2.92 7.39 -10.45
N LYS A 39 2.21 8.47 -10.76
CA LYS A 39 0.84 8.71 -10.30
C LYS A 39 -0.13 7.62 -10.77
N SER A 40 0.03 7.14 -12.00
CA SER A 40 -0.82 6.09 -12.57
C SER A 40 -0.75 4.79 -11.79
N SER A 41 0.45 4.38 -11.37
CA SER A 41 0.66 3.16 -10.58
C SER A 41 0.05 3.29 -9.18
N PHE A 42 0.17 4.48 -8.57
CA PHE A 42 -0.45 4.81 -7.30
C PHE A 42 -1.99 4.76 -7.38
N GLU A 43 -2.59 5.45 -8.36
CA GLU A 43 -4.05 5.47 -8.55
C GLU A 43 -4.58 4.08 -8.89
N ASN A 44 -3.88 3.32 -9.74
CA ASN A 44 -4.26 1.95 -10.07
C ASN A 44 -4.20 1.01 -8.86
N CYS A 45 -3.21 1.19 -7.98
CA CYS A 45 -3.10 0.44 -6.74
C CYS A 45 -4.29 0.73 -5.82
N LEU A 46 -4.60 2.01 -5.58
CA LEU A 46 -5.76 2.42 -4.77
C LEU A 46 -7.08 1.87 -5.34
N CYS A 47 -7.27 1.93 -6.65
CA CYS A 47 -8.48 1.42 -7.32
C CYS A 47 -8.64 -0.11 -7.21
N ASN A 48 -7.55 -0.86 -7.06
CA ASN A 48 -7.59 -2.32 -6.96
C ASN A 48 -7.40 -2.82 -5.53
N MET A 49 -7.24 -1.93 -4.55
CA MET A 49 -6.88 -2.32 -3.18
C MET A 49 -7.97 -3.13 -2.49
N GLU A 50 -9.23 -2.87 -2.83
CA GLU A 50 -10.39 -3.68 -2.41
C GLU A 50 -10.31 -5.16 -2.86
N LYS A 51 -9.52 -5.47 -3.89
CA LYS A 51 -9.27 -6.83 -4.36
C LYS A 51 -8.02 -7.47 -3.75
N LEU A 52 -7.21 -6.68 -3.03
CA LEU A 52 -5.91 -7.12 -2.54
C LEU A 52 -6.00 -7.83 -1.20
N THR A 53 -7.04 -7.67 -0.39
CA THR A 53 -7.13 -8.39 0.88
C THR A 53 -8.57 -8.58 1.33
N ASP A 54 -8.91 -9.78 1.80
CA ASP A 54 -10.20 -10.10 2.44
C ASP A 54 -10.29 -9.53 3.86
N GLN A 55 -9.19 -8.99 4.39
CA GLN A 55 -9.10 -8.41 5.72
C GLN A 55 -9.09 -6.88 5.67
N ARG A 56 -9.63 -6.25 6.71
CA ARG A 56 -9.72 -4.79 6.78
C ARG A 56 -8.31 -4.18 6.84
N VAL A 57 -8.05 -3.21 5.95
CA VAL A 57 -6.84 -2.38 5.96
C VAL A 57 -7.26 -0.92 5.94
N TYR A 58 -6.61 -0.13 6.77
CA TYR A 58 -6.73 1.32 6.77
C TYR A 58 -5.58 1.90 5.96
N VAL A 59 -5.89 2.92 5.16
CA VAL A 59 -4.95 3.52 4.22
C VAL A 59 -5.04 5.02 4.36
N GLN A 60 -3.89 5.67 4.38
CA GLN A 60 -3.76 7.12 4.41
C GLN A 60 -2.75 7.53 3.35
N GLU A 61 -3.14 8.45 2.47
CA GLU A 61 -2.19 9.07 1.56
C GLU A 61 -1.15 9.84 2.38
N ALA A 62 0.11 9.44 2.24
CA ALA A 62 1.24 10.02 2.97
C ALA A 62 1.89 11.07 2.07
N ASP A 63 1.13 12.14 1.84
CA ASP A 63 1.48 13.40 1.18
C ASP A 63 2.08 13.37 -0.25
N ARG A 64 2.05 14.54 -0.89
CA ARG A 64 2.11 14.79 -2.33
C ARG A 64 3.38 15.55 -2.74
#